data_AF-Q111F6-F1
#
_entry.id   AF-Q111F6-F1
#
_cell.length_a   1.000
_cell.length_b   1.000
_cell.length_c   1.000
_cell.angle_alpha   90.00
_cell.angle_beta   90.00
_cell.angle_gamma   90.00
#
_symmetry.space_group_name_H-M   'P 1'
#
loop_
_entity.id
_entity.type
_entity.pdbx_description
1 polymer ?
#
loop_
_entity_poly.entity_id
_entity_poly.type
_entity_poly.pdbx_seq_one_letter_code
_entity_poly.pdbx_strand_id
1 'polypeptide(L)'
;MLGKIASLLSFLGIGLYFTGWIYRWTYFGYFQLEVTTLDLPFESFLIAPIQVFLGNISIGDFSTILRSIKIAIATFIIVQISFQSIRFAKEELSKILDKIRLKLLKLSLKSKYDKISPFLQLPLYFPKNNRQKKGKALISEIVIVTWLLTALFFLGQSQGKVDAIRDARNETSLLPVVTLIAPKDTLPLGRNIFDLTDDPNRSNFRAIGDIELYEQLIQRDYNNKSDDNIPKVVWRLLFDGNSQYYIFPSIPKNSQPNARPPVLVIQQSEDGKYILILSPETPPQPKQN
;
A
#
# COMPACT_ATOMS: atom_id res chain seq x y z
N MET A 1 -16.32 32.21 3.72
CA MET A 1 -15.00 31.56 3.84
C MET A 1 -15.08 30.16 4.46
N LEU A 2 -15.90 29.93 5.49
CA LEU A 2 -16.11 28.62 6.12
C LEU A 2 -16.36 27.47 5.14
N GLY A 3 -17.24 27.64 4.14
CA GLY A 3 -17.55 26.57 3.18
C GLY A 3 -16.35 26.12 2.32
N LYS A 4 -15.41 27.02 2.00
CA LYS A 4 -14.19 26.66 1.25
C LYS A 4 -13.19 25.91 2.13
N ILE A 5 -13.08 26.31 3.40
CA ILE A 5 -12.20 25.65 4.38
C ILE A 5 -12.74 24.24 4.70
N ALA A 6 -14.06 24.11 4.92
CA ALA A 6 -14.70 22.82 5.15
C ALA A 6 -14.56 21.88 3.95
N SER A 7 -14.70 22.39 2.73
CA SER A 7 -14.46 21.62 1.52
C SER A 7 -13.00 21.17 1.42
N LEU A 8 -12.04 22.07 1.67
CA LEU A 8 -10.61 21.74 1.65
C LEU A 8 -10.27 20.65 2.68
N LEU A 9 -10.76 20.79 3.92
CA LEU A 9 -10.57 19.81 4.98
C LEU A 9 -11.20 18.45 4.64
N SER A 10 -12.36 18.45 4.00
CA SER A 10 -13.01 17.21 3.55
C SER A 10 -12.19 16.51 2.49
N PHE A 11 -11.69 17.25 1.49
CA PHE A 11 -10.81 16.68 0.46
C PHE A 11 -9.49 16.17 1.04
N LEU A 12 -8.91 16.91 2.00
CA LEU A 12 -7.72 16.47 2.72
C LEU A 12 -7.99 15.17 3.49
N GLY A 13 -9.10 15.09 4.23
CA GLY A 13 -9.49 13.90 4.98
C GLY A 13 -9.67 12.68 4.09
N ILE A 14 -10.36 12.82 2.95
CA ILE A 14 -10.54 11.74 1.97
C ILE A 14 -9.19 11.31 1.38
N GLY A 15 -8.33 12.27 1.02
CA GLY A 15 -7.00 11.99 0.48
C GLY A 15 -6.10 11.26 1.48
N LEU A 16 -6.09 11.70 2.74
CA LEU A 16 -5.36 11.06 3.83
C LEU A 16 -5.89 9.64 4.08
N TYR A 17 -7.20 9.47 4.18
CA TYR A 17 -7.82 8.15 4.37
C TYR A 17 -7.45 7.19 3.25
N PHE A 18 -7.59 7.62 1.99
CA PHE A 18 -7.19 6.84 0.81
C PHE A 18 -5.71 6.44 0.88
N THR A 19 -4.83 7.40 1.18
CA THR A 19 -3.38 7.16 1.25
C THR A 19 -3.01 6.18 2.37
N GLY A 20 -3.62 6.33 3.55
CA GLY A 20 -3.43 5.42 4.69
C GLY A 20 -3.90 4.01 4.40
N TRP A 21 -5.00 3.86 3.64
CA TRP A 21 -5.49 2.56 3.19
C TRP A 21 -4.47 1.86 2.27
N ILE A 22 -3.97 2.57 1.24
CA ILE A 22 -2.98 2.03 0.31
C ILE A 22 -1.66 1.69 1.02
N TYR A 23 -1.23 2.53 1.96
CA TYR A 23 -0.06 2.28 2.79
C TYR A 23 -0.16 0.93 3.51
N ARG A 24 -1.27 0.68 4.22
CA ARG A 24 -1.48 -0.55 4.98
C ARG A 24 -1.56 -1.78 4.09
N TRP A 25 -2.31 -1.68 3.00
CA TRP A 25 -2.40 -2.75 2.01
C TRP A 25 -1.03 -3.18 1.54
N THR A 26 -0.15 -2.21 1.31
CA THR A 26 1.21 -2.50 0.87
C THR A 26 2.10 -2.99 2.02
N TYR A 27 1.96 -2.41 3.21
CA TYR A 27 2.74 -2.79 4.38
C TYR A 27 2.42 -4.22 4.84
N PHE A 28 1.17 -4.53 5.17
CA PHE A 28 0.76 -5.86 5.61
C PHE A 28 0.74 -6.89 4.47
N GLY A 29 0.48 -6.44 3.23
CA GLY A 29 0.60 -7.30 2.05
C GLY A 29 2.03 -7.79 1.82
N TYR A 30 3.06 -7.05 2.27
CA TYR A 30 4.43 -7.55 2.28
C TYR A 30 4.57 -8.81 3.16
N PHE A 31 3.92 -8.80 4.32
CA PHE A 31 3.87 -9.92 5.26
C PHE A 31 2.80 -10.97 4.89
N GLN A 32 2.23 -10.89 3.69
CA GLN A 32 1.19 -11.80 3.19
C GLN A 32 -0.08 -11.82 4.05
N LEU A 33 -0.33 -10.74 4.81
CA LEU A 33 -1.54 -10.58 5.61
C LEU A 33 -2.58 -9.77 4.85
N GLU A 34 -3.82 -10.21 4.92
CA GLU A 34 -4.95 -9.48 4.36
C GLU A 34 -5.42 -8.41 5.35
N VAL A 35 -5.40 -7.14 4.94
CA VAL A 35 -5.72 -6.01 5.85
C VAL A 35 -7.17 -6.06 6.35
N THR A 36 -8.08 -6.62 5.57
CA THR A 36 -9.50 -6.75 5.91
C THR A 36 -9.76 -7.76 7.03
N THR A 37 -8.83 -8.68 7.28
CA THR A 37 -8.96 -9.68 8.36
C THR A 37 -8.28 -9.23 9.65
N LEU A 38 -7.51 -8.13 9.62
CA LEU A 38 -6.81 -7.60 10.78
C LEU A 38 -7.71 -6.61 11.54
N ASP A 39 -7.85 -6.83 12.84
CA ASP A 39 -8.55 -5.93 13.75
C ASP A 39 -7.66 -4.74 14.13
N LEU A 40 -7.39 -3.87 13.16
CA LEU A 40 -6.50 -2.73 13.34
C LEU A 40 -7.23 -1.58 14.07
N PRO A 41 -6.61 -0.96 15.09
CA PRO A 41 -7.21 0.14 15.82
C PRO A 41 -7.46 1.35 14.91
N PHE A 42 -8.51 2.12 15.17
CA PHE A 42 -8.88 3.25 14.32
C PHE A 42 -7.78 4.32 14.24
N GLU A 43 -7.04 4.52 15.33
CA GLU A 43 -5.95 5.49 15.47
C GLU A 43 -4.85 5.25 14.45
N SER A 44 -4.58 3.97 14.15
CA SER A 44 -3.58 3.63 13.14
C SER A 44 -3.96 4.18 11.75
N PHE A 45 -5.23 4.56 11.49
CA PHE A 45 -5.67 5.07 10.16
C PHE A 45 -5.25 6.51 9.98
N LEU A 46 -5.06 7.23 11.08
CA LEU A 46 -4.59 8.61 11.10
C LEU A 46 -3.06 8.66 11.10
N ILE A 47 -2.40 7.67 11.72
CA ILE A 47 -0.93 7.59 11.80
C ILE A 47 -0.32 7.18 10.46
N ALA A 48 -0.89 6.22 9.74
CA ALA A 48 -0.33 5.73 8.48
C ALA A 48 -0.13 6.85 7.42
N PRO A 49 -1.10 7.75 7.17
CA PRO A 49 -0.90 8.88 6.26
C PRO A 49 0.20 9.84 6.74
N ILE A 50 0.30 10.09 8.06
CA ILE A 50 1.37 10.92 8.63
C ILE A 50 2.73 10.30 8.30
N GLN A 51 2.87 8.99 8.46
CA GLN A 51 4.11 8.26 8.13
C GLN A 51 4.46 8.36 6.63
N VAL A 52 3.47 8.37 5.75
CA VAL A 52 3.69 8.57 4.30
C VAL A 52 4.33 9.91 3.96
N PHE A 53 3.95 10.98 4.66
CA PHE A 53 4.48 12.32 4.38
C PHE A 53 5.67 12.71 5.25
N LEU A 54 5.73 12.19 6.48
CA LEU A 54 6.60 12.68 7.56
C LEU A 54 7.43 11.56 8.24
N GLY A 55 7.31 10.30 7.83
CA GLY A 55 7.80 9.13 8.58
C GLY A 55 9.29 9.14 8.93
N ASN A 56 10.15 9.72 8.09
CA ASN A 56 11.60 9.74 8.32
C ASN A 56 12.10 11.00 9.06
N ILE A 57 11.22 11.95 9.40
CA ILE A 57 11.63 13.19 10.06
C ILE A 57 12.24 12.91 11.44
N SER A 58 11.69 11.94 12.17
CA SER A 58 12.16 11.58 13.51
C SER A 58 13.60 11.06 13.55
N ILE A 59 14.12 10.59 12.40
CA ILE A 59 15.49 10.06 12.25
C ILE A 59 16.40 11.12 11.58
N GLY A 60 15.89 12.32 11.29
CA GLY A 60 16.62 13.40 10.62
C GLY A 60 16.77 13.20 9.10
N ASP A 61 16.07 12.23 8.51
CA ASP A 61 16.11 11.96 7.08
C ASP A 61 14.94 12.64 6.35
N PHE A 62 15.26 13.68 5.58
CA PHE A 62 14.31 14.48 4.81
C PHE A 62 13.92 13.84 3.45
N SER A 63 14.41 12.63 3.16
CA SER A 63 14.14 11.92 1.90
C SER A 63 12.64 11.75 1.60
N THR A 64 11.83 11.48 2.63
CA THR A 64 10.37 11.26 2.51
C THR A 64 9.63 12.55 2.13
N ILE A 65 10.02 13.68 2.73
CA ILE A 65 9.47 15.00 2.36
C ILE A 65 9.88 15.34 0.93
N LEU A 66 11.16 15.16 0.58
CA LEU A 66 11.64 15.49 -0.76
C LEU A 66 10.95 14.64 -1.83
N ARG A 67 10.67 13.36 -1.54
CA ARG A 67 9.89 12.48 -2.40
C ARG A 67 8.46 12.99 -2.60
N SER A 68 7.81 13.40 -1.51
CA SER A 68 6.46 13.97 -1.56
C SER A 68 6.41 15.23 -2.40
N ILE A 69 7.40 16.11 -2.26
CA ILE A 69 7.55 17.32 -3.08
C ILE A 69 7.78 16.96 -4.56
N LYS A 70 8.68 16.03 -4.86
CA LYS A 70 8.94 15.57 -6.24
C LYS A 70 7.67 15.03 -6.90
N ILE A 71 6.90 14.21 -6.18
CA ILE A 71 5.64 13.65 -6.69
C ILE A 71 4.60 14.75 -6.88
N ALA A 72 4.50 15.73 -5.97
CA ALA A 72 3.60 16.87 -6.13
C ALA A 72 3.94 17.70 -7.38
N ILE A 73 5.23 18.01 -7.61
CA ILE A 73 5.70 18.72 -8.80
C ILE A 73 5.41 17.91 -10.08
N ALA A 74 5.72 16.61 -10.08
CA ALA A 74 5.45 15.73 -11.21
C ALA A 74 3.94 15.67 -11.52
N THR A 75 3.10 15.55 -10.50
CA THR A 75 1.64 15.54 -10.64
C THR A 75 1.14 16.84 -11.26
N PHE A 76 1.66 17.98 -10.81
CA PHE A 76 1.32 19.28 -11.38
C PHE A 76 1.66 19.34 -12.87
N ILE A 77 2.86 18.93 -13.26
CA ILE A 77 3.30 18.89 -14.67
C ILE A 77 2.40 17.98 -15.50
N ILE A 78 2.11 16.78 -15.01
CA ILE A 78 1.27 15.79 -15.71
C ILE A 78 -0.15 16.31 -15.91
N VAL A 79 -0.73 17.01 -14.92
CA VAL A 79 -2.05 17.65 -15.06
C VAL A 79 -2.02 18.71 -16.16
N GLN A 80 -0.98 19.55 -16.22
CA GLN A 80 -0.86 20.55 -17.29
C GLN A 80 -0.75 19.90 -18.68
N ILE A 81 0.09 18.86 -18.82
CA ILE A 81 0.22 18.09 -20.07
C ILE A 81 -1.10 17.42 -20.45
N SER A 82 -1.84 16.88 -19.48
CA SER A 82 -3.15 16.27 -19.70
C SER A 82 -4.15 17.30 -20.25
N PHE A 83 -4.17 18.52 -19.70
CA PHE A 83 -5.01 19.58 -20.23
C PHE A 83 -4.63 20.01 -21.64
N GLN A 84 -3.33 20.12 -21.93
CA GLN A 84 -2.86 20.42 -23.28
C GLN A 84 -3.29 19.32 -24.27
N SER A 85 -3.16 18.06 -23.88
CA SER A 85 -3.58 16.90 -24.68
C SER A 85 -5.09 16.90 -24.95
N ILE A 86 -5.91 17.22 -23.95
CA ILE A 86 -7.36 17.34 -24.11
C ILE A 86 -7.74 18.49 -25.05
N ARG A 87 -7.01 19.62 -25.00
CA ARG A 87 -7.23 20.73 -25.94
C ARG A 87 -6.88 20.34 -27.36
N PHE A 88 -5.71 19.76 -27.56
CA PHE A 88 -5.26 19.28 -28.86
C PHE A 88 -6.23 18.24 -29.46
N ALA A 89 -6.66 17.25 -28.66
CA ALA A 89 -7.62 16.25 -29.09
C ALA A 89 -8.95 16.89 -29.53
N LYS A 90 -9.46 17.89 -28.78
CA LYS A 90 -10.69 18.62 -29.16
C LYS A 90 -10.54 19.39 -30.46
N GLU A 91 -9.39 20.03 -30.68
CA GLU A 91 -9.11 20.76 -31.92
C GLU A 91 -9.08 19.82 -33.11
N GLU A 92 -8.39 18.69 -33.01
CA GLU A 92 -8.38 17.72 -34.12
C GLU A 92 -9.73 17.05 -34.36
N LEU A 93 -10.47 16.70 -33.30
CA LEU A 93 -11.82 16.17 -33.44
C LEU A 93 -12.75 17.19 -34.12
N SER A 94 -12.61 18.47 -33.79
CA SER A 94 -13.40 19.53 -34.44
C SER A 94 -13.06 19.67 -35.92
N LYS A 95 -11.78 19.61 -36.30
CA LYS A 95 -11.36 19.63 -37.72
C LYS A 95 -11.90 18.43 -38.50
N ILE A 96 -11.87 17.23 -37.90
CA ILE A 96 -12.42 16.02 -38.51
C ILE A 96 -13.93 16.14 -38.69
N LEU A 97 -14.66 16.58 -37.66
CA LEU A 97 -16.10 16.80 -37.71
C LEU A 97 -16.48 17.86 -38.76
N ASP A 98 -15.73 18.96 -38.85
CA ASP A 98 -15.95 19.99 -39.86
C ASP A 98 -15.67 19.48 -41.27
N LYS A 99 -14.64 18.64 -41.47
CA LYS A 99 -14.36 17.99 -42.75
C LYS A 99 -15.47 17.03 -43.16
N ILE A 100 -16.00 16.25 -42.22
CA ILE A 100 -17.16 15.36 -42.44
C ILE A 100 -18.41 16.19 -42.78
N ARG A 101 -18.66 17.27 -42.02
CA ARG A 101 -19.78 18.19 -42.26
C ARG A 101 -19.70 18.82 -43.65
N LEU A 102 -18.53 19.31 -44.06
CA LEU A 102 -18.32 19.87 -45.40
C LEU A 102 -18.50 18.81 -46.50
N LYS A 103 -18.05 17.57 -46.27
CA LYS A 103 -18.27 16.46 -47.22
C LYS A 103 -19.75 16.11 -47.35
N LEU A 104 -20.49 16.04 -46.24
CA LEU A 104 -21.93 15.82 -46.22
C LEU A 104 -22.71 16.98 -46.88
N LEU A 105 -22.34 18.23 -46.59
CA LEU A 105 -22.93 19.40 -47.23
C LEU A 105 -22.66 19.42 -48.74
N LYS A 106 -21.45 19.06 -49.18
CA LYS A 106 -21.13 18.92 -50.62
C LYS A 106 -21.94 17.81 -51.28
N LEU A 107 -22.13 16.67 -50.62
CA LEU A 107 -22.99 15.59 -51.12
C LEU A 107 -24.45 16.05 -51.22
N SER A 108 -24.96 16.75 -50.20
CA SER A 108 -26.30 17.34 -50.21
C SER A 108 -26.50 18.40 -51.30
N LEU A 109 -25.52 19.29 -51.50
CA LEU A 109 -25.56 20.33 -52.54
C LEU A 109 -25.39 19.77 -53.95
N LYS A 110 -24.57 18.72 -54.13
CA LYS A 110 -24.41 18.01 -55.42
C LYS A 110 -25.66 17.21 -55.77
N SER A 111 -26.44 16.81 -54.76
CA SER A 111 -27.75 16.17 -54.89
C SER A 111 -28.91 17.17 -55.08
N LYS A 112 -28.63 18.41 -55.53
CA LYS A 112 -29.65 19.44 -55.78
C LYS A 112 -30.01 19.62 -57.26
N TYR A 113 -29.75 18.59 -58.08
CA TYR A 113 -30.24 18.49 -59.46
C TYR A 113 -31.27 17.39 -59.70
N ASP A 114 -31.67 16.64 -58.67
CA ASP A 114 -32.88 15.83 -58.77
C ASP A 114 -33.61 15.79 -57.44
N LYS A 115 -34.94 15.92 -57.54
CA LYS A 115 -35.94 15.97 -56.47
C LYS A 115 -35.56 15.16 -55.23
N ILE A 116 -35.23 15.82 -54.12
CA ILE A 116 -35.21 15.17 -52.81
C ILE A 116 -36.06 15.95 -51.81
N SER A 117 -36.99 15.18 -51.25
CA SER A 117 -38.00 15.42 -50.22
C SER A 117 -37.57 16.31 -49.02
N PRO A 118 -38.53 16.83 -48.23
CA PRO A 118 -38.26 17.72 -47.09
C PRO A 118 -37.52 17.06 -45.92
N PHE A 119 -37.13 15.79 -46.05
CA PHE A 119 -36.56 14.96 -44.97
C PHE A 119 -35.11 15.31 -44.59
N LEU A 120 -34.44 16.18 -45.35
CA LEU A 120 -33.04 16.59 -45.11
C LEU A 120 -32.88 17.90 -44.31
N GLN A 121 -33.98 18.47 -43.83
CA GLN A 121 -33.92 19.52 -42.81
C GLN A 121 -33.81 18.88 -41.43
N LEU A 122 -32.71 18.17 -41.14
CA LEU A 122 -32.36 17.90 -39.75
C LEU A 122 -31.72 19.17 -39.21
N PRO A 123 -32.38 19.94 -38.32
CA PRO A 123 -31.65 20.95 -37.57
C PRO A 123 -30.78 20.18 -36.58
N LEU A 124 -29.53 19.90 -36.95
CA LEU A 124 -28.47 19.61 -35.97
C LEU A 124 -28.16 20.92 -35.23
N TYR A 125 -29.16 21.41 -34.51
CA TYR A 125 -29.08 22.46 -33.52
C TYR A 125 -28.40 21.84 -32.31
N PHE A 126 -27.07 21.72 -32.34
CA PHE A 126 -26.33 21.55 -31.12
C PHE A 126 -26.37 22.90 -30.40
N PRO A 127 -27.06 23.03 -29.26
CA PRO A 127 -27.13 24.30 -28.56
C PRO A 127 -25.72 24.73 -28.14
N LYS A 128 -25.17 25.68 -28.89
CA LYS A 128 -24.01 26.46 -28.51
C LYS A 128 -24.50 27.37 -27.38
N ASN A 129 -24.19 27.03 -26.11
CA ASN A 129 -23.35 27.89 -25.27
C ASN A 129 -23.34 27.59 -23.74
N ASN A 130 -24.25 26.80 -23.16
CA ASN A 130 -24.26 26.65 -21.67
C ASN A 130 -23.90 25.24 -21.13
N ARG A 131 -24.11 24.16 -21.90
CA ARG A 131 -23.69 22.80 -21.47
C ARG A 131 -22.18 22.58 -21.58
N GLN A 132 -21.49 23.30 -22.46
CA GLN A 132 -20.03 23.18 -22.62
C GLN A 132 -19.24 23.75 -21.43
N LYS A 133 -19.73 24.78 -20.73
CA LYS A 133 -19.03 25.33 -19.55
C LYS A 133 -19.05 24.35 -18.37
N LYS A 134 -20.22 23.77 -18.04
CA LYS A 134 -20.34 22.75 -16.97
C LYS A 134 -19.58 21.46 -17.31
N GLY A 135 -19.68 20.96 -18.55
CA GLY A 135 -18.93 19.75 -18.96
C GLY A 135 -17.41 19.95 -18.99
N LYS A 136 -16.92 21.16 -19.33
CA LYS A 136 -15.48 21.48 -19.24
C LYS A 136 -14.98 21.47 -17.80
N ALA A 137 -15.77 22.00 -16.85
CA ALA A 137 -15.41 22.00 -15.42
C ALA A 137 -15.35 20.57 -14.84
N LEU A 138 -16.35 19.73 -15.13
CA LEU A 138 -16.38 18.34 -14.64
C LEU A 138 -15.21 17.50 -15.18
N ILE A 139 -14.90 17.60 -16.48
CA ILE A 139 -13.77 16.86 -17.05
C ILE A 139 -12.45 17.32 -16.42
N SER A 140 -12.27 18.64 -16.20
CA SER A 140 -11.06 19.12 -15.55
C SER A 140 -10.94 18.66 -14.10
N GLU A 141 -12.05 18.65 -13.35
CA GLU A 141 -12.08 18.16 -11.98
C GLU A 141 -11.76 16.67 -11.92
N ILE A 142 -12.35 15.84 -12.79
CA ILE A 142 -12.05 14.41 -12.87
C ILE A 142 -10.57 14.18 -13.18
N VAL A 143 -10.00 14.89 -14.16
CA VAL A 143 -8.58 14.74 -14.51
C VAL A 143 -7.68 15.09 -13.33
N ILE A 144 -7.97 16.19 -12.62
CA ILE A 144 -7.22 16.59 -11.42
C ILE A 144 -7.33 15.51 -10.34
N VAL A 145 -8.56 15.09 -10.01
CA VAL A 145 -8.81 14.10 -8.95
C VAL A 145 -8.15 12.76 -9.28
N THR A 146 -8.24 12.28 -10.52
CA THR A 146 -7.60 11.03 -10.95
C THR A 146 -6.09 11.07 -10.78
N TRP A 147 -5.43 12.16 -11.24
CA TRP A 147 -3.99 12.29 -11.08
C TRP A 147 -3.56 12.48 -9.63
N LEU A 148 -4.35 13.21 -8.85
CA LEU A 148 -4.10 13.39 -7.42
C LEU A 148 -4.21 12.05 -6.67
N LEU A 149 -5.26 11.27 -6.92
CA LEU A 149 -5.41 9.92 -6.35
C LEU A 149 -4.29 8.98 -6.81
N THR A 150 -3.89 9.06 -8.08
CA THR A 150 -2.75 8.27 -8.60
C THR A 150 -1.46 8.61 -7.88
N ALA A 151 -1.19 9.91 -7.67
CA ALA A 151 -0.02 10.37 -6.94
C ALA A 151 -0.02 9.90 -5.48
N LEU A 152 -1.16 10.04 -4.80
CA LEU A 152 -1.37 9.56 -3.44
C LEU A 152 -1.22 8.04 -3.33
N PHE A 153 -1.71 7.29 -4.32
CA PHE A 153 -1.55 5.84 -4.40
C PHE A 153 -0.06 5.46 -4.44
N PHE A 154 0.71 6.07 -5.35
CA PHE A 154 2.14 5.77 -5.45
C PHE A 154 2.90 6.18 -4.19
N LEU A 155 2.53 7.30 -3.55
CA LEU A 155 3.11 7.71 -2.27
C LEU A 155 2.84 6.66 -1.18
N GLY A 156 1.58 6.33 -0.94
CA GLY A 156 1.19 5.35 0.07
C GLY A 156 1.83 3.98 -0.17
N GLN A 157 1.75 3.48 -1.41
CA GLN A 157 2.30 2.18 -1.78
C GLN A 157 3.81 2.13 -1.53
N SER A 158 4.51 3.15 -1.99
CA SER A 158 5.95 3.11 -1.94
C SER A 158 6.52 3.32 -0.54
N GLN A 159 5.89 4.14 0.29
CA GLN A 159 6.28 4.25 1.69
C GLN A 159 5.96 2.95 2.44
N GLY A 160 4.75 2.39 2.26
CA GLY A 160 4.36 1.12 2.91
C GLY A 160 5.33 -0.01 2.60
N LYS A 161 5.81 -0.08 1.35
CA LYS A 161 6.83 -1.05 0.95
C LYS A 161 8.18 -0.81 1.61
N VAL A 162 8.64 0.44 1.68
CA VAL A 162 9.93 0.79 2.30
C VAL A 162 9.92 0.45 3.79
N ASP A 163 8.86 0.83 4.49
CA ASP A 163 8.72 0.57 5.91
C ASP A 163 8.60 -0.93 6.20
N ALA A 164 7.82 -1.68 5.42
CA ALA A 164 7.72 -3.13 5.60
C ALA A 164 9.06 -3.84 5.35
N ILE A 165 9.84 -3.42 4.36
CA ILE A 165 11.18 -3.97 4.11
C ILE A 165 12.11 -3.65 5.27
N ARG A 166 12.07 -2.41 5.77
CA ARG A 166 12.87 -1.95 6.91
C ARG A 166 12.57 -2.80 8.14
N ASP A 167 11.28 -2.99 8.43
CA ASP A 167 10.78 -3.70 9.62
C ASP A 167 10.94 -5.23 9.50
N ALA A 168 10.95 -5.77 8.27
CA ALA A 168 11.20 -7.19 8.06
C ALA A 168 12.68 -7.59 8.27
N ARG A 169 13.63 -6.66 8.10
CA ARG A 169 15.08 -6.95 8.15
C ARG A 169 15.65 -6.73 9.53
N ASN A 170 16.50 -7.66 9.99
CA ASN A 170 17.00 -7.62 11.35
C ASN A 170 17.83 -6.36 11.68
N GLU A 171 18.65 -5.88 10.73
CA GLU A 171 19.56 -4.74 10.95
C GLU A 171 18.85 -3.38 11.03
N THR A 172 17.67 -3.27 10.42
CA THR A 172 16.97 -1.98 10.23
C THR A 172 15.63 -1.92 10.94
N SER A 173 15.14 -3.04 11.47
CA SER A 173 13.80 -3.14 12.05
C SER A 173 13.69 -2.40 13.37
N LEU A 174 12.64 -1.58 13.47
CA LEU A 174 12.23 -0.87 14.69
C LEU A 174 11.18 -1.65 15.51
N LEU A 175 10.69 -2.77 14.99
CA LEU A 175 9.70 -3.60 15.69
C LEU A 175 10.33 -4.33 16.89
N PRO A 176 9.59 -4.48 18.00
CA PRO A 176 10.15 -5.06 19.22
C PRO A 176 10.47 -6.55 19.02
N VAL A 177 11.59 -6.95 19.62
CA VAL A 177 12.00 -8.36 19.67
C VAL A 177 11.15 -9.08 20.69
N VAL A 178 10.69 -10.28 20.34
CA VAL A 178 9.79 -11.05 21.20
C VAL A 178 10.35 -12.40 21.57
N THR A 179 10.03 -12.81 22.79
CA THR A 179 10.15 -14.20 23.24
C THR A 179 8.77 -14.67 23.70
N LEU A 180 8.27 -15.73 23.08
CA LEU A 180 7.03 -16.38 23.48
C LEU A 180 7.36 -17.57 24.38
N ILE A 181 6.75 -17.61 25.56
CA ILE A 181 6.81 -18.74 26.48
C ILE A 181 5.43 -19.38 26.54
N ALA A 182 5.37 -20.68 26.26
CA ALA A 182 4.15 -21.46 26.21
C ALA A 182 4.35 -22.85 26.86
N PRO A 183 3.30 -23.48 27.41
CA PRO A 183 3.32 -24.86 27.84
C PRO A 183 3.65 -25.82 26.69
N LYS A 184 4.37 -26.91 27.00
CA LYS A 184 4.84 -27.89 26.01
C LYS A 184 3.71 -28.48 25.15
N ASP A 185 2.51 -28.62 25.71
CA ASP A 185 1.40 -29.31 25.05
C ASP A 185 0.46 -28.37 24.27
N THR A 186 0.66 -27.05 24.33
CA THR A 186 -0.28 -26.08 23.75
C THR A 186 0.22 -25.43 22.45
N LEU A 187 1.54 -25.42 22.21
CA LEU A 187 2.13 -24.85 21.01
C LEU A 187 2.91 -25.93 20.24
N PRO A 188 2.59 -26.22 18.96
CA PRO A 188 3.32 -27.21 18.13
C PRO A 188 4.71 -26.72 17.70
N LEU A 189 5.07 -25.49 18.04
CA LEU A 189 6.29 -24.79 17.63
C LEU A 189 7.08 -24.36 18.86
N GLY A 190 8.40 -24.23 18.69
CA GLY A 190 9.31 -23.86 19.77
C GLY A 190 10.04 -25.05 20.38
N ARG A 191 11.01 -24.76 21.24
CA ARG A 191 11.88 -25.77 21.89
C ARG A 191 11.74 -25.68 23.39
N ASN A 192 12.05 -26.77 24.08
CA ASN A 192 12.07 -26.79 25.54
C ASN A 192 13.12 -25.80 26.07
N ILE A 193 12.74 -24.99 27.06
CA ILE A 193 13.59 -23.95 27.66
C ILE A 193 14.84 -24.58 28.30
N PHE A 194 14.70 -25.79 28.84
CA PHE A 194 15.79 -26.50 29.54
C PHE A 194 16.55 -27.48 28.63
N ASP A 195 16.03 -27.78 27.45
CA ASP A 195 16.67 -28.64 26.47
C ASP A 195 16.36 -28.18 25.04
N LEU A 196 17.28 -27.39 24.48
CA LEU A 196 17.17 -26.88 23.11
C LEU A 196 17.43 -27.98 22.05
N THR A 197 17.69 -29.23 22.43
CA THR A 197 17.82 -30.35 21.51
C THR A 197 16.55 -31.19 21.38
N ASP A 198 15.58 -31.00 22.29
CA ASP A 198 14.26 -31.62 22.25
C ASP A 198 13.42 -30.98 21.12
N ASP A 199 13.22 -31.73 20.02
CA ASP A 199 12.36 -31.31 18.93
C ASP A 199 10.88 -31.54 19.29
N PRO A 200 9.96 -30.65 18.87
CA PRO A 200 8.56 -30.73 19.26
C PRO A 200 7.91 -32.04 18.75
N ASN A 201 7.07 -32.64 19.61
CA ASN A 201 6.39 -33.89 19.27
C ASN A 201 5.33 -33.67 18.18
N ARG A 202 5.51 -34.31 17.03
CA ARG A 202 4.64 -34.17 15.85
C ARG A 202 3.40 -35.07 15.88
N SER A 203 3.41 -36.12 16.69
CA SER A 203 2.42 -37.21 16.63
C SER A 203 0.98 -36.79 16.95
N ASN A 204 0.80 -35.65 17.62
CA ASN A 204 -0.51 -35.17 18.08
C ASN A 204 -1.13 -34.09 17.19
N PHE A 205 -0.48 -33.69 16.09
CA PHE A 205 -0.93 -32.59 15.24
C PHE A 205 -1.34 -33.07 13.84
N ARG A 206 -2.35 -32.40 13.26
CA ARG A 206 -2.78 -32.61 11.87
C ARG A 206 -2.55 -31.32 11.10
N ALA A 207 -1.95 -31.42 9.92
CA ALA A 207 -1.70 -30.29 9.03
C ALA A 207 -2.58 -30.39 7.77
N ILE A 208 -3.01 -29.23 7.27
CA ILE A 208 -3.65 -29.06 5.96
C ILE A 208 -2.93 -27.89 5.28
N GLY A 209 -2.49 -28.07 4.04
CA GLY A 209 -1.77 -27.05 3.27
C GLY A 209 -0.29 -27.37 3.07
N ASP A 210 0.56 -26.35 3.10
CA ASP A 210 2.00 -26.47 2.86
C ASP A 210 2.74 -27.03 4.10
N ILE A 211 2.96 -28.34 4.08
CA ILE A 211 3.68 -29.05 5.14
C ILE A 211 5.18 -28.72 5.14
N GLU A 212 5.75 -28.33 4.01
CA GLU A 212 7.18 -28.01 3.90
C GLU A 212 7.50 -26.74 4.68
N LEU A 213 6.60 -25.75 4.66
CA LEU A 213 6.73 -24.55 5.49
C LEU A 213 6.74 -24.87 6.99
N TYR A 214 5.89 -25.79 7.43
CA TYR A 214 5.87 -26.25 8.83
C TYR A 214 7.18 -26.96 9.20
N GLU A 215 7.69 -27.82 8.32
CA GLU A 215 8.97 -28.49 8.52
C GLU A 215 10.13 -27.49 8.59
N GLN A 216 10.13 -26.46 7.74
CA GLN A 216 11.12 -25.39 7.79
C GLN A 216 11.08 -24.66 9.15
N LEU A 217 9.89 -24.29 9.63
CA LEU A 217 9.74 -23.56 10.89
C LEU A 217 10.18 -24.36 12.14
N ILE A 218 10.16 -25.69 12.07
CA ILE A 218 10.60 -26.58 13.16
C ILE A 218 12.12 -26.83 13.13
N GLN A 219 12.76 -26.69 11.97
CA GLN A 219 14.19 -26.96 11.82
C GLN A 219 15.06 -26.10 12.75
N ARG A 220 16.20 -26.68 13.15
CA ARG A 220 17.13 -26.20 14.20
C ARG A 220 17.64 -24.76 14.02
N ASP A 221 17.64 -24.26 12.80
CA ASP A 221 18.37 -23.04 12.42
C ASP A 221 17.75 -21.74 12.93
N TYR A 222 16.55 -21.79 13.51
CA TYR A 222 15.89 -20.60 14.08
C TYR A 222 16.39 -20.21 15.48
N ASN A 223 16.99 -21.14 16.24
CA ASN A 223 17.37 -20.92 17.66
C ASN A 223 18.78 -21.43 18.03
N ASN A 224 19.60 -21.85 17.08
CA ASN A 224 20.89 -22.45 17.38
C ASN A 224 21.89 -21.41 17.95
N LYS A 225 22.27 -21.59 19.23
CA LYS A 225 23.28 -20.77 19.94
C LYS A 225 24.71 -21.29 19.78
N SER A 226 24.89 -22.43 19.10
CA SER A 226 26.14 -23.20 19.16
C SER A 226 27.13 -22.93 18.02
N ASP A 227 26.77 -22.08 17.04
CA ASP A 227 27.67 -21.71 15.94
C ASP A 227 27.59 -20.20 15.69
N ASP A 228 28.67 -19.47 15.99
CA ASP A 228 28.77 -18.02 15.76
C ASP A 228 28.69 -17.65 14.26
N ASN A 229 28.77 -18.65 13.37
CA ASN A 229 28.65 -18.46 11.92
C ASN A 229 27.21 -18.55 11.39
N ILE A 230 26.24 -19.03 12.19
CA ILE A 230 24.83 -19.13 11.76
C ILE A 230 24.11 -17.85 12.19
N PRO A 231 23.48 -17.09 11.27
CA PRO A 231 22.79 -15.86 11.62
C PRO A 231 21.62 -16.15 12.57
N LYS A 232 21.70 -15.61 13.80
CA LYS A 232 20.63 -15.72 14.80
C LYS A 232 19.34 -15.14 14.24
N VAL A 233 18.31 -15.98 14.11
CA VAL A 233 16.99 -15.54 13.65
C VAL A 233 16.28 -14.87 14.82
N VAL A 234 16.06 -13.56 14.69
CA VAL A 234 15.38 -12.76 15.73
C VAL A 234 13.89 -12.69 15.42
N TRP A 235 13.06 -13.13 16.35
CA TRP A 235 11.60 -13.03 16.25
C TRP A 235 11.12 -11.65 16.67
N ARG A 236 10.18 -11.08 15.92
CA ARG A 236 9.65 -9.73 16.16
C ARG A 236 8.13 -9.72 16.13
N LEU A 237 7.54 -8.80 16.90
CA LEU A 237 6.11 -8.55 16.89
C LEU A 237 5.78 -7.61 15.72
N LEU A 238 4.99 -8.10 14.77
CA LEU A 238 4.45 -7.27 13.70
C LEU A 238 3.28 -6.42 14.19
N PHE A 239 2.34 -7.07 14.88
CA PHE A 239 1.11 -6.46 15.31
C PHE A 239 0.54 -7.22 16.53
N ASP A 240 0.04 -6.45 17.48
CA ASP A 240 -0.73 -6.94 18.61
C ASP A 240 -2.21 -6.63 18.38
N GLY A 241 -2.99 -7.67 18.05
CA GLY A 241 -4.43 -7.57 17.90
C GLY A 241 -5.15 -7.93 19.19
N ASN A 242 -6.40 -7.52 19.32
CA ASN A 242 -7.21 -7.67 20.54
C ASN A 242 -7.29 -9.11 21.12
N SER A 243 -6.95 -10.14 20.35
CA SER A 243 -6.90 -11.54 20.82
C SER A 243 -5.77 -12.38 20.21
N GLN A 244 -4.87 -11.76 19.44
CA GLN A 244 -3.89 -12.49 18.63
C GLN A 244 -2.58 -11.71 18.50
N TYR A 245 -1.46 -12.40 18.66
CA TYR A 245 -0.13 -11.89 18.36
C TYR A 245 0.31 -12.34 16.96
N TYR A 246 0.74 -11.38 16.15
CA TYR A 246 1.33 -11.63 14.84
C TYR A 246 2.84 -11.47 14.97
N ILE A 247 3.57 -12.58 14.95
CA ILE A 247 5.02 -12.58 15.06
C ILE A 247 5.66 -13.15 13.81
N PHE A 248 6.89 -12.73 13.50
CA PHE A 248 7.61 -13.24 12.35
C PHE A 248 9.12 -13.33 12.63
N PRO A 249 9.84 -14.24 11.96
CA PRO A 249 11.29 -14.27 11.99
C PRO A 249 11.84 -13.16 11.09
N SER A 250 12.71 -12.32 11.64
CA SER A 250 13.39 -11.28 10.86
C SER A 250 14.29 -11.87 9.78
N ILE A 251 14.34 -11.20 8.64
CA ILE A 251 15.13 -11.61 7.48
C ILE A 251 16.62 -11.31 7.74
N PRO A 252 17.51 -12.32 7.60
CA PRO A 252 18.97 -12.13 7.68
C PRO A 252 19.52 -11.19 6.59
N LYS A 253 20.71 -10.63 6.85
CA LYS A 253 21.39 -9.70 5.91
C LYS A 253 21.61 -10.30 4.51
N ASN A 254 21.98 -11.59 4.45
CA ASN A 254 22.37 -12.29 3.24
C ASN A 254 21.20 -12.89 2.43
N SER A 255 19.96 -12.62 2.85
CA SER A 255 18.77 -13.15 2.17
C SER A 255 18.45 -12.39 0.88
N GLN A 256 17.77 -13.07 -0.05
CA GLN A 256 17.35 -12.50 -1.32
C GLN A 256 16.53 -11.20 -1.12
N PRO A 257 16.62 -10.21 -2.03
CA PRO A 257 15.89 -8.94 -1.91
C PRO A 257 14.37 -9.07 -1.81
N ASN A 258 13.82 -10.14 -2.39
CA ASN A 258 12.39 -10.43 -2.39
C ASN A 258 11.97 -11.46 -1.34
N ALA A 259 12.86 -11.86 -0.43
CA ALA A 259 12.51 -12.73 0.67
C ALA A 259 11.36 -12.10 1.49
N ARG A 260 10.41 -12.93 1.89
CA ARG A 260 9.28 -12.57 2.76
C ARG A 260 9.28 -13.51 3.95
N PRO A 261 9.13 -12.99 5.18
CA PRO A 261 9.12 -13.85 6.34
C PRO A 261 7.73 -14.49 6.48
N PRO A 262 7.64 -15.76 6.90
CA PRO A 262 6.37 -16.33 7.31
C PRO A 262 5.86 -15.62 8.58
N VAL A 263 4.55 -15.44 8.69
CA VAL A 263 3.92 -14.86 9.89
C VAL A 263 3.24 -15.97 10.69
N LEU A 264 3.53 -16.02 11.99
CA LEU A 264 2.83 -16.85 12.95
C LEU A 264 1.78 -16.02 13.66
N VAL A 265 0.56 -16.55 13.69
CA VAL A 265 -0.55 -15.99 14.46
C VAL A 265 -0.75 -16.86 15.69
N ILE A 266 -0.56 -16.27 16.87
CA ILE A 266 -0.71 -16.95 18.15
C ILE A 266 -1.89 -16.34 18.88
N GLN A 267 -2.82 -17.19 19.31
CA GLN A 267 -3.95 -16.74 20.10
C GLN A 267 -3.50 -16.35 21.51
N GLN A 268 -3.98 -15.19 21.98
CA GLN A 268 -3.75 -14.75 23.35
C GLN A 268 -4.42 -15.71 24.33
N SER A 269 -3.77 -15.97 25.46
CA SER A 269 -4.36 -16.82 26.50
C SER A 269 -5.27 -15.99 27.38
N GLU A 270 -6.54 -16.38 27.49
CA GLU A 270 -7.46 -15.83 28.50
C GLU A 270 -6.98 -16.17 29.93
N ASP A 271 -6.35 -17.35 30.11
CA ASP A 271 -5.88 -17.83 31.42
C ASP A 271 -4.41 -17.45 31.75
N GLY A 272 -3.75 -16.60 30.96
CA GLY A 272 -2.32 -16.28 31.16
C GLY A 272 -1.33 -17.44 30.93
N LYS A 273 -1.74 -18.50 30.22
CA LYS A 273 -0.89 -19.65 29.87
C LYS A 273 0.23 -19.29 28.90
N TYR A 274 0.10 -18.20 28.13
CA TYR A 274 1.14 -17.69 27.25
C TYR A 274 1.72 -16.40 27.83
N ILE A 275 3.05 -16.30 27.82
CA ILE A 275 3.76 -15.09 28.22
C ILE A 275 4.53 -14.58 27.02
N LEU A 276 4.17 -13.40 26.52
CA LEU A 276 4.93 -12.68 25.50
C LEU A 276 5.84 -11.66 26.19
N ILE A 277 7.16 -11.86 26.08
CA ILE A 277 8.15 -10.94 26.59
C ILE A 277 8.60 -10.04 25.44
N LEU A 278 8.34 -8.74 25.57
CA LEU A 278 8.89 -7.72 24.67
C LEU A 278 10.24 -7.29 25.21
N SER A 279 11.31 -7.56 24.46
CA SER A 279 12.63 -7.10 24.83
C SER A 279 12.78 -5.64 24.42
N PRO A 280 13.17 -4.72 25.32
CA PRO A 280 13.56 -3.37 24.93
C PRO A 280 14.78 -3.46 24.00
N GLU A 281 14.85 -2.58 23.01
CA GLU A 281 15.90 -2.57 21.97
C GLU A 281 17.30 -2.82 22.55
N THR A 282 18.04 -3.79 22.01
CA THR A 282 19.50 -3.76 22.09
C THR A 282 19.98 -2.60 21.22
N PRO A 283 20.80 -1.67 21.76
CA PRO A 283 21.33 -0.57 20.98
C PRO A 283 22.15 -1.10 19.80
N PRO A 284 22.22 -0.35 18.67
CA PRO A 284 23.11 -0.70 17.57
C PRO A 284 24.52 -0.90 18.13
N GLN A 285 25.13 -2.06 17.85
CA GLN A 285 26.51 -2.27 18.24
C GLN A 285 27.37 -1.14 17.65
N PRO A 286 28.29 -0.55 18.43
CA PRO A 286 29.17 0.49 17.93
C PRO A 286 29.97 -0.08 16.77
N LYS A 287 30.04 0.69 15.67
CA LYS A 287 30.99 0.43 14.60
C LYS A 287 32.38 0.27 15.23
N GLN A 288 32.93 -0.94 15.17
CA GLN A 288 34.36 -1.11 15.40
C GLN A 288 35.06 -0.55 14.16
N ASN A 289 35.89 0.48 14.41
CA ASN A 289 36.74 1.15 13.44
C ASN A 289 37.70 0.18 12.76
#